data_AF-A0A090VLJ8-F1
#
_entry.id   AF-A0A090VLJ8-F1
#
_cell.length_a   1.000
_cell.length_b   1.000
_cell.length_c   1.000
_cell.angle_alpha   90.00
_cell.angle_beta   90.00
_cell.angle_gamma   90.00
#
_symmetry.space_group_name_H-M   'P 1'
#
loop_
_entity.id
_entity.type
_entity.pdbx_description
1 polymer ?
#
loop_
_entity_poly.entity_id
_entity_poly.type
_entity_poly.pdbx_seq_one_letter_code
_entity_poly.pdbx_strand_id
1 'polypeptide(L)'
;MFRKIVIADTIGSYVDTIYGDIGIYNSSTVVLATFFYAFQIYFDFSGYSDIAIGTAKLIGFKFNQNFNLPYFSKSLTEFWRKWHMSLSYWLRDYLYISLGGNRKGIKITYRNLMITMLLGGLWHGSSWNFIIWGGIHGLVLSMEKLINTYRSRSTNNFFY
;
A
#
# COMPACT_ATOMS: atom_id res chain seq x y z
N MET A 1 2.38 -17.08 -11.25
CA MET A 1 2.03 -17.34 -12.68
C MET A 1 0.58 -16.99 -12.98
N PHE A 2 -0.43 -17.75 -12.50
CA PHE A 2 -1.85 -17.51 -12.83
C PHE A 2 -2.33 -16.07 -12.56
N ARG A 3 -2.03 -15.50 -11.39
CA ARG A 3 -2.40 -14.11 -11.03
C ARG A 3 -1.90 -13.08 -12.04
N LYS A 4 -0.65 -13.19 -12.49
CA LYS A 4 -0.05 -12.28 -13.47
C LYS A 4 -0.66 -12.52 -14.87
N ILE A 5 -0.47 -13.73 -15.38
CA ILE A 5 -0.70 -14.04 -16.80
C ILE A 5 -2.20 -14.07 -17.14
N VAL A 6 -3.03 -14.62 -16.25
CA VAL A 6 -4.45 -14.83 -16.55
C VAL A 6 -5.30 -13.67 -16.04
N ILE A 7 -5.07 -13.22 -14.81
CA ILE A 7 -5.92 -12.18 -14.21
C ILE A 7 -5.39 -10.78 -14.58
N ALA A 8 -4.15 -10.45 -14.22
CA ALA A 8 -3.64 -9.09 -14.37
C ALA A 8 -3.57 -8.65 -15.83
N ASP A 9 -3.06 -9.50 -16.74
CA ASP A 9 -2.92 -9.13 -18.15
C ASP A 9 -4.27 -8.99 -18.87
N THR A 10 -5.25 -9.84 -18.54
CA THR A 10 -6.62 -9.72 -19.08
C THR A 10 -7.31 -8.45 -18.60
N ILE A 11 -7.22 -8.14 -17.30
CA ILE A 11 -7.80 -6.91 -16.73
C ILE A 11 -7.05 -5.69 -17.28
N GLY A 12 -5.74 -5.77 -17.42
CA GLY A 12 -4.90 -4.69 -17.94
C GLY A 12 -5.30 -4.26 -19.35
N SER A 13 -5.52 -5.22 -20.26
CA SER A 13 -5.98 -4.90 -21.62
C SER A 13 -7.31 -4.12 -21.62
N TYR A 14 -8.24 -4.47 -20.72
CA TYR A 14 -9.50 -3.73 -20.57
C TYR A 14 -9.28 -2.31 -20.01
N VAL A 15 -8.44 -2.17 -18.97
CA VAL A 15 -8.11 -0.88 -18.36
C VAL A 15 -7.42 0.04 -19.35
N ASP A 16 -6.42 -0.45 -20.08
CA ASP A 16 -5.66 0.30 -21.07
C ASP A 16 -6.56 0.81 -22.20
N THR A 17 -7.53 0.00 -22.64
CA THR A 17 -8.51 0.39 -23.67
C THR A 17 -9.38 1.57 -23.22
N ILE A 18 -9.83 1.58 -21.95
CA ILE A 18 -10.69 2.65 -21.44
C ILE A 18 -9.91 3.91 -21.11
N TYR A 19 -8.72 3.75 -20.52
CA TYR A 19 -7.85 4.88 -20.20
C TYR A 19 -7.18 5.49 -21.46
N GLY A 20 -7.07 4.73 -22.55
CA GLY A 20 -6.59 5.21 -23.84
C GLY A 20 -7.52 6.23 -24.50
N ASP A 21 -8.84 6.14 -24.27
CA ASP A 21 -9.80 7.13 -24.79
C ASP A 21 -11.00 7.34 -23.85
N ILE A 22 -10.72 8.01 -22.73
CA ILE A 22 -11.71 8.27 -21.66
C ILE A 22 -12.93 9.06 -22.18
N GLY A 23 -12.77 9.85 -23.25
CA GLY A 23 -13.83 10.70 -23.79
C GLY A 23 -14.96 9.94 -24.48
N ILE A 24 -14.70 8.71 -24.93
CA ILE A 24 -15.69 7.87 -25.63
C ILE A 24 -16.53 7.04 -24.65
N TYR A 25 -16.01 6.76 -23.45
CA TYR A 25 -16.68 5.91 -22.47
C TYR A 25 -17.53 6.72 -21.48
N ASN A 26 -18.65 6.13 -21.05
CA ASN A 26 -19.47 6.74 -20.00
C ASN A 26 -18.76 6.71 -18.63
N SER A 27 -19.18 7.59 -17.72
CA SER A 27 -18.54 7.75 -16.41
C SER A 27 -18.55 6.47 -15.57
N SER A 28 -19.59 5.63 -15.67
CA SER A 28 -19.64 4.36 -14.93
C SER A 28 -18.59 3.36 -15.42
N THR A 29 -18.32 3.33 -16.72
CA THR A 29 -17.25 2.49 -17.31
C THR A 29 -15.87 2.95 -16.84
N VAL A 30 -15.63 4.26 -16.78
CA VAL A 30 -14.37 4.82 -16.28
C VAL A 30 -14.17 4.52 -14.79
N VAL A 31 -15.23 4.62 -13.97
CA VAL A 31 -15.18 4.23 -12.56
C VAL A 31 -14.89 2.73 -12.41
N LEU A 32 -15.55 1.88 -13.20
CA LEU A 32 -15.29 0.44 -13.19
C LEU A 32 -13.84 0.12 -13.60
N ALA A 33 -13.32 0.77 -14.65
CA ALA A 33 -11.93 0.64 -15.06
C ALA A 33 -10.96 1.02 -13.94
N THR A 34 -11.30 2.02 -13.12
CA THR A 34 -10.51 2.42 -11.96
C THR A 34 -10.48 1.35 -10.87
N PHE A 35 -11.60 0.69 -10.59
CA PHE A 35 -11.61 -0.47 -9.70
C PHE A 35 -10.78 -1.64 -10.25
N PHE A 36 -10.90 -1.91 -11.55
CA PHE A 36 -10.14 -2.94 -12.23
C PHE A 36 -8.65 -2.66 -12.24
N TYR A 37 -8.25 -1.40 -12.40
CA TYR A 37 -6.86 -0.98 -12.31
C TYR A 37 -6.25 -1.30 -10.93
N ALA A 38 -7.01 -1.13 -9.85
CA ALA A 38 -6.56 -1.52 -8.51
C ALA A 38 -6.27 -3.03 -8.44
N PHE A 39 -7.17 -3.87 -8.97
CA PHE A 39 -6.96 -5.32 -9.04
C PHE A 39 -5.79 -5.71 -9.95
N GLN A 40 -5.65 -5.06 -11.11
CA GLN A 40 -4.55 -5.25 -12.03
C GLN A 40 -3.21 -5.05 -11.32
N ILE A 41 -3.00 -3.90 -10.66
CA ILE A 41 -1.77 -3.62 -9.90
C ILE A 41 -1.52 -4.74 -8.89
N TYR A 42 -2.51 -5.10 -8.09
CA TYR A 42 -2.33 -6.13 -7.07
C TYR A 42 -1.91 -7.48 -7.66
N PHE A 43 -2.63 -7.97 -8.68
CA PHE A 43 -2.35 -9.28 -9.27
C PHE A 43 -1.06 -9.30 -10.09
N ASP A 44 -0.68 -8.16 -10.66
CA ASP A 44 0.59 -7.97 -11.36
C ASP A 44 1.77 -8.09 -10.38
N PHE A 45 1.82 -7.21 -9.38
CA PHE A 45 2.92 -7.19 -8.41
C PHE A 45 2.98 -8.45 -7.54
N SER A 46 1.84 -8.98 -7.10
CA SER A 46 1.81 -10.24 -6.35
C SER A 46 2.20 -11.44 -7.22
N GLY A 47 1.77 -11.46 -8.48
CA GLY A 47 2.14 -12.49 -9.43
C GLY A 47 3.63 -12.53 -9.73
N TYR A 48 4.27 -11.36 -9.92
CA TYR A 48 5.72 -11.25 -10.06
C TYR A 48 6.46 -11.67 -8.79
N SER A 49 5.98 -11.26 -7.61
CA SER A 49 6.57 -11.66 -6.33
C SER A 49 6.54 -13.18 -6.14
N ASP A 50 5.43 -13.84 -6.49
CA ASP A 50 5.30 -15.30 -6.42
C ASP A 50 6.28 -16.01 -7.38
N ILE A 51 6.48 -15.47 -8.59
CA ILE A 51 7.48 -15.98 -9.55
C ILE A 51 8.89 -15.83 -8.97
N ALA A 52 9.23 -14.66 -8.42
CA ALA A 52 10.53 -14.42 -7.81
C ALA A 52 10.81 -15.35 -6.63
N ILE A 53 9.84 -15.58 -5.75
CA ILE A 53 9.94 -16.51 -4.62
C ILE A 53 10.13 -17.95 -5.13
N GLY A 54 9.36 -18.35 -6.15
CA GLY A 54 9.48 -19.67 -6.79
C GLY A 54 10.88 -19.89 -7.37
N THR A 55 11.39 -18.93 -8.14
CA THR A 55 12.73 -18.99 -8.72
C THR A 55 13.82 -19.00 -7.64
N ALA A 56 13.72 -18.15 -6.61
CA ALA A 56 14.65 -18.13 -5.49
C ALA A 56 14.73 -19.50 -4.78
N LYS A 57 13.58 -20.17 -4.62
CA LYS A 57 13.52 -21.51 -4.02
C LYS A 57 14.26 -22.55 -4.85
N LEU A 58 14.27 -22.44 -6.18
CA LEU A 58 15.01 -23.35 -7.07
C LEU A 58 16.53 -23.22 -6.93
N ILE A 59 17.03 -22.01 -6.63
CA ILE A 59 18.46 -21.73 -6.42
C ILE A 59 18.88 -21.76 -4.94
N GLY A 60 18.03 -22.31 -4.05
CA GLY A 60 18.35 -22.56 -2.64
C GLY A 60 18.06 -21.41 -1.66
N PHE A 61 17.50 -20.29 -2.12
CA PHE A 61 17.13 -19.17 -1.25
C PHE A 61 15.67 -19.27 -0.78
N LYS A 62 15.41 -18.83 0.46
CA LYS A 62 14.05 -18.74 1.02
C LYS A 62 13.68 -17.27 1.20
N PHE A 63 12.74 -16.79 0.38
CA PHE A 63 12.18 -15.45 0.51
C PHE A 63 10.80 -15.47 1.17
N ASN A 64 10.51 -14.40 1.91
CA ASN A 64 9.20 -14.18 2.51
C ASN A 64 8.19 -13.74 1.44
N GLN A 65 6.91 -13.99 1.71
CA GLN A 65 5.83 -13.46 0.89
C GLN A 65 5.82 -11.93 0.92
N ASN A 66 5.45 -11.32 -0.20
CA ASN A 66 5.41 -9.87 -0.34
C ASN A 66 3.97 -9.32 -0.25
N PHE A 67 2.96 -10.16 -0.48
CA PHE A 67 1.55 -9.77 -0.44
C PHE A 67 0.71 -10.81 0.31
N ASN A 68 -0.21 -10.37 1.16
CA ASN A 68 -1.09 -11.24 1.94
C ASN A 68 -2.52 -10.68 2.03
N LEU A 69 -3.32 -10.89 0.99
CA LEU A 69 -4.74 -10.48 0.91
C LEU A 69 -4.99 -9.04 1.42
N PRO A 70 -4.29 -8.04 0.88
CA PRO A 70 -4.30 -6.68 1.41
C PRO A 70 -5.68 -6.01 1.33
N TYR A 71 -6.50 -6.31 0.31
CA TYR A 71 -7.85 -5.74 0.19
C TYR A 71 -8.87 -6.27 1.21
N PHE A 72 -8.54 -7.33 1.96
CA PHE A 72 -9.35 -7.80 3.09
C PHE A 72 -8.97 -7.12 4.42
N SER A 73 -8.08 -6.13 4.38
CA SER A 73 -7.67 -5.37 5.56
C SER A 73 -8.81 -4.52 6.11
N LYS A 74 -8.95 -4.48 7.44
CA LYS A 74 -9.94 -3.66 8.14
C LYS A 74 -9.45 -2.25 8.45
N SER A 75 -8.17 -1.98 8.22
CA SER A 75 -7.56 -0.66 8.41
C SER A 75 -6.41 -0.42 7.45
N LEU A 76 -6.00 0.85 7.28
CA LEU A 76 -4.89 1.19 6.39
C LEU A 76 -3.55 0.72 6.97
N THR A 77 -3.41 0.72 8.31
CA THR A 77 -2.26 0.11 8.98
C THR A 77 -2.15 -1.39 8.64
N GLU A 78 -3.26 -2.11 8.67
CA GLU A 78 -3.28 -3.53 8.31
C GLU A 78 -2.97 -3.74 6.82
N PHE A 79 -3.51 -2.88 5.95
CA PHE A 79 -3.22 -2.89 4.53
C PHE A 79 -1.71 -2.78 4.25
N TRP A 80 -1.02 -1.81 4.84
CA TRP A 80 0.43 -1.65 4.67
C TRP A 80 1.27 -2.80 5.26
N ARG A 81 0.73 -3.56 6.21
CA ARG A 81 1.37 -4.79 6.72
C ARG A 81 1.17 -6.00 5.81
N LYS A 82 0.27 -5.91 4.83
CA LYS A 82 -0.11 -6.98 3.90
C LYS A 82 0.22 -6.64 2.44
N TRP A 83 0.47 -5.37 2.13
CA TRP A 83 0.82 -4.86 0.82
C TRP A 83 2.32 -4.61 0.74
N HIS A 84 2.96 -5.13 -0.31
CA HIS A 84 4.37 -4.92 -0.63
C HIS A 84 5.29 -4.99 0.61
N MET A 85 5.13 -6.06 1.40
CA MET A 85 5.62 -6.19 2.78
C MET A 85 7.12 -5.92 2.91
N SER A 86 7.93 -6.35 1.94
CA SER A 86 9.37 -6.08 1.94
C SER A 86 9.69 -4.57 1.93
N LEU A 87 9.07 -3.80 1.04
CA LEU A 87 9.20 -2.35 0.99
C LEU A 87 8.61 -1.69 2.23
N SER A 88 7.42 -2.14 2.67
CA SER A 88 6.73 -1.61 3.84
C SER A 88 7.58 -1.77 5.11
N TYR A 89 8.25 -2.91 5.28
CA TYR A 89 9.19 -3.12 6.37
C TYR A 89 10.47 -2.30 6.20
N TRP A 90 10.99 -2.16 4.98
CA TRP A 90 12.16 -1.34 4.73
C TRP A 90 11.90 0.14 5.09
N LEU A 91 10.78 0.72 4.64
CA LEU A 91 10.36 2.08 5.01
C LEU A 91 10.18 2.22 6.53
N ARG A 92 9.61 1.21 7.20
CA ARG A 92 9.48 1.22 8.66
C ARG A 92 10.85 1.24 9.34
N ASP A 93 11.71 0.28 8.99
CA ASP A 93 12.91 -0.02 9.75
C ASP A 93 14.04 0.97 9.47
N TYR A 94 14.18 1.38 8.22
CA TYR A 94 15.30 2.25 7.81
C TYR A 94 14.94 3.73 7.74
N LEU A 95 13.66 4.07 7.56
CA LEU A 95 13.23 5.47 7.50
C LEU A 95 12.48 5.88 8.75
N TYR A 96 11.34 5.25 9.05
CA TYR A 96 10.48 5.65 10.17
C TYR A 96 11.16 5.53 11.53
N ILE A 97 11.79 4.39 11.83
CA ILE A 97 12.51 4.16 13.09
C ILE A 97 13.72 5.09 13.21
N SER A 98 14.48 5.28 12.12
CA SER A 98 15.62 6.20 12.08
C SER A 98 15.23 7.66 12.37
N LEU A 99 14.04 8.10 11.95
CA LEU A 99 13.50 9.42 12.29
C LEU A 99 13.05 9.55 13.76
N GLY A 100 13.18 8.49 14.56
CA GLY A 100 12.84 8.43 15.98
C GLY A 100 11.54 7.68 16.27
N GLY A 101 10.85 7.16 15.24
CA GLY A 101 9.62 6.40 15.36
C GLY A 101 8.59 7.07 16.27
N ASN A 102 8.15 6.35 17.32
CA ASN A 102 7.19 6.83 18.32
C ASN A 102 7.83 7.47 19.56
N ARG A 103 9.15 7.56 19.65
CA ARG A 103 9.85 7.79 20.94
C ARG A 103 9.83 9.24 21.43
N LYS A 104 9.61 10.21 20.53
CA LYS A 104 9.70 11.65 20.85
C LYS A 104 8.32 12.34 20.91
N GLY A 105 7.30 11.60 21.34
CA GLY A 105 5.94 12.12 21.52
C GLY A 105 5.11 12.19 20.24
N ILE A 106 3.87 12.63 20.40
CA ILE A 106 2.81 12.49 19.40
C ILE A 106 3.03 13.36 18.14
N LYS A 107 3.51 14.61 18.31
CA LYS A 107 3.78 15.52 17.19
C LYS A 107 4.88 14.98 16.26
N ILE A 108 5.99 14.48 16.85
CA ILE A 108 7.10 13.92 16.09
C ILE A 108 6.69 12.63 15.39
N THR A 109 5.86 11.82 16.05
CA THR A 109 5.30 10.61 15.45
C THR A 109 4.53 10.88 14.15
N TYR A 110 3.63 11.87 14.15
CA TYR A 110 2.88 12.23 12.94
C TYR A 110 3.76 12.81 11.85
N ARG A 111 4.72 13.68 12.22
CA ARG A 111 5.72 14.20 11.28
C ARG A 111 6.50 13.05 10.63
N ASN A 112 6.96 12.09 11.42
CA ASN A 112 7.74 10.95 10.93
C ASN A 112 6.90 10.06 10.00
N LEU A 113 5.61 9.83 10.31
CA LEU A 113 4.68 9.11 9.43
C LEU A 113 4.52 9.82 8.08
N MET A 114 4.28 11.14 8.11
CA MET A 114 4.14 11.95 6.89
C MET A 114 5.40 11.92 6.04
N ILE A 115 6.58 12.14 6.65
CA ILE A 115 7.86 12.09 5.94
C ILE A 115 8.08 10.71 5.32
N THR A 116 7.80 9.64 6.08
CA THR A 116 7.98 8.26 5.60
C THR A 116 7.12 7.98 4.38
N MET A 117 5.85 8.39 4.40
CA MET A 117 4.93 8.13 3.28
C MET A 117 5.17 9.04 2.08
N LEU A 118 5.58 10.30 2.28
CA LEU A 118 5.98 11.19 1.19
C LEU A 118 7.24 10.70 0.47
N LEU A 119 8.25 10.28 1.22
CA LEU A 119 9.46 9.68 0.64
C LEU A 119 9.17 8.32 0.01
N GLY A 120 8.26 7.53 0.60
CA GLY A 120 7.75 6.31 -0.03
C GLY A 120 7.04 6.58 -1.36
N GLY A 121 6.25 7.65 -1.45
CA GLY A 121 5.67 8.12 -2.70
C GLY A 121 6.75 8.51 -3.72
N LEU A 122 7.71 9.35 -3.32
CA LEU A 122 8.82 9.76 -4.19
C LEU A 122 9.67 8.60 -4.69
N TRP A 123 9.79 7.51 -3.92
CA TRP A 123 10.47 6.28 -4.37
C TRP A 123 9.78 5.63 -5.58
N HIS A 124 8.46 5.81 -5.75
CA HIS A 124 7.72 5.30 -6.90
C HIS A 124 7.87 6.18 -8.16
N GLY A 125 8.24 7.46 -8.02
CA GLY A 125 8.52 8.35 -9.14
C GLY A 125 8.45 9.83 -8.77
N SER A 126 8.91 10.69 -9.69
CA SER A 126 8.99 12.14 -9.48
C SER A 126 7.71 12.92 -9.83
N SER A 127 6.66 12.25 -10.31
CA SER A 127 5.37 12.90 -10.60
C SER A 127 4.67 13.36 -9.33
N TRP A 128 3.97 14.49 -9.41
CA TRP A 128 3.11 15.02 -8.34
C TRP A 128 2.08 14.01 -7.84
N ASN A 129 1.61 13.11 -8.72
CA ASN A 129 0.66 12.06 -8.35
C ASN A 129 1.19 11.18 -7.21
N PHE A 130 2.49 10.85 -7.22
CA PHE A 130 3.09 10.01 -6.17
C PHE A 130 3.28 10.75 -4.85
N ILE A 131 3.58 12.05 -4.90
CA ILE A 131 3.68 12.90 -3.72
C ILE A 131 2.30 13.03 -3.06
N ILE A 132 1.26 13.31 -3.86
CA ILE A 132 -0.12 13.41 -3.39
C ILE A 132 -0.57 12.07 -2.79
N TRP A 133 -0.29 10.96 -3.48
CA TRP A 133 -0.56 9.61 -2.98
C TRP A 133 0.11 9.34 -1.63
N GLY A 134 1.41 9.62 -1.51
CA GLY A 134 2.15 9.49 -0.25
C GLY A 134 1.57 10.36 0.87
N GLY A 135 1.18 11.60 0.53
CA GLY A 135 0.53 12.52 1.46
C GLY A 135 -0.80 11.99 1.98
N ILE A 136 -1.66 11.48 1.10
CA ILE A 136 -2.96 10.89 1.47
C ILE A 136 -2.75 9.69 2.41
N HIS A 137 -1.84 8.76 2.06
CA HIS A 137 -1.57 7.60 2.91
C HIS A 137 -1.00 8.01 4.28
N GLY A 138 -0.11 9.00 4.33
CA GLY A 138 0.42 9.55 5.58
C GLY A 138 -0.65 10.19 6.47
N LEU A 139 -1.58 10.95 5.87
CA LEU A 139 -2.69 11.58 6.58
C LEU A 139 -3.66 10.55 7.15
N VAL A 140 -4.08 9.57 6.36
CA VAL A 140 -5.02 8.53 6.81
C VAL A 140 -4.41 7.68 7.92
N LEU A 141 -3.13 7.30 7.82
CA LEU A 141 -2.44 6.58 8.91
C LEU A 141 -2.34 7.41 10.19
N SER A 142 -2.13 8.72 10.05
CA SER A 142 -2.12 9.66 11.18
C SER A 142 -3.50 9.72 11.85
N MET A 143 -4.57 9.84 11.06
CA MET A 143 -5.94 9.81 11.58
C MET A 143 -6.28 8.48 12.26
N GLU A 144 -5.92 7.35 11.67
CA GLU A 144 -6.15 6.02 12.25
C GLU A 144 -5.45 5.89 13.61
N LYS A 145 -4.21 6.38 13.71
CA LYS A 145 -3.47 6.39 14.98
C LYS A 145 -4.11 7.27 16.04
N LEU A 146 -4.64 8.43 15.65
CA LEU A 146 -5.37 9.33 16.54
C LEU A 146 -6.59 8.61 17.13
N ILE A 147 -7.42 8.02 16.27
CA ILE A 147 -8.63 7.27 16.66
C ILE A 147 -8.29 6.14 17.62
N ASN A 148 -7.26 5.34 17.31
CA ASN A 148 -6.84 4.23 18.17
C ASN A 148 -6.32 4.69 19.53
N THR A 149 -5.64 5.84 19.59
CA THR A 149 -5.18 6.43 20.85
C THR A 149 -6.35 6.88 21.73
N TYR A 150 -7.38 7.50 21.13
CA TYR A 150 -8.60 7.88 21.85
C TYR A 150 -9.38 6.66 22.36
N ARG A 151 -9.55 5.61 21.54
CA ARG A 151 -10.23 4.37 21.95
C ARG A 151 -9.54 3.69 23.13
N SER A 152 -8.20 3.64 23.14
CA SER A 152 -7.43 3.06 24.25
C SER A 152 -7.57 3.85 25.55
N ARG A 153 -7.66 5.18 25.49
CA ARG A 153 -7.88 6.01 26.68
C ARG A 153 -9.29 5.85 27.25
N SER A 154 -10.31 5.80 26.39
CA SER A 154 -11.71 5.63 26.79
C SER A 154 -11.96 4.28 27.45
N THR A 155 -11.31 3.22 26.98
CA THR A 155 -11.42 1.88 27.59
C THR A 155 -10.74 1.85 28.95
N ASN A 156 -9.54 2.42 29.09
CA ASN A 156 -8.89 2.52 30.40
C ASN A 156 -9.73 3.31 31.41
N ASN A 157 -10.39 4.40 31.02
CA ASN A 157 -11.24 5.18 31.93
C ASN A 157 -12.56 4.48 32.33
N PHE A 158 -12.95 3.39 31.67
CA PHE A 158 -14.16 2.62 32.03
C PHE A 158 -13.87 1.50 33.04
N PHE A 159 -12.60 1.09 33.16
CA PHE A 159 -12.14 0.05 34.09
C PHE A 159 -11.54 0.63 35.39
N TYR A 160 -11.71 1.92 35.63
CA TYR A 160 -11.46 2.62 36.90
C TYR A 160 -12.73 3.34 37.35
#